data_AF-A0AAN0M6F5-F1
#
_entry.id   AF-A0AAN0M6F5-F1
#
_cell.length_a   1.000
_cell.length_b   1.000
_cell.length_c   1.000
_cell.angle_alpha   90.00
_cell.angle_beta   90.00
_cell.angle_gamma   90.00
#
_symmetry.space_group_name_H-M   'P 1'
#
loop_
_entity.id
_entity.type
_entity.pdbx_description
1 polymer ?
#
loop_
_entity_poly.entity_id
_entity_poly.type
_entity_poly.pdbx_seq_one_letter_code
_entity_poly.pdbx_strand_id
1 'polypeptide(L)'
;MANRAAQHVVSSIAGIITCSSMALAEQTTFRSHDGGLEIVGELISSSGDNYVVDTDLGRLNLRKEEVTCDAAACRSDSSEAQEQDLVLFGSQTIGSSIMPILLAGYAGHLEAEASVETNERSENIVASLVGEEGFGDPIGSVLVVPSLSDDAFPNLRRASNKIGMSSRRITRDEAVELRQFGAGSMVDVTNEHFLAVDNLVLVAHPENPVDELTLDQARGIFAGEITNWRQVGGPDLPITVAQREPGSATRSTFEEKLFGQEIKSLAQTTNFPDDATISDSVWREASAIGYVSSAEVRGAKPITIISS
;
A
#
# COMPACT_ATOMS: atom_id res chain seq x y z
N MET A 1 -41.72 -26.58 -64.49
CA MET A 1 -40.82 -25.42 -64.31
C MET A 1 -40.61 -25.23 -62.82
N ALA A 2 -39.36 -25.43 -62.37
CA ALA A 2 -38.71 -24.99 -61.13
C ALA A 2 -39.43 -25.14 -59.78
N ASN A 3 -38.82 -25.44 -58.64
CA ASN A 3 -37.51 -25.95 -58.19
C ASN A 3 -37.63 -25.78 -56.66
N ARG A 4 -37.37 -26.81 -55.84
CA ARG A 4 -36.48 -26.72 -54.67
C ARG A 4 -36.54 -27.97 -53.81
N ALA A 5 -35.37 -28.59 -53.76
CA ALA A 5 -34.99 -29.74 -52.98
C ALA A 5 -34.88 -29.42 -51.48
N ALA A 6 -35.14 -30.47 -50.70
CA ALA A 6 -34.86 -30.58 -49.28
C ALA A 6 -33.34 -30.49 -49.02
N GLN A 7 -32.96 -29.76 -47.98
CA GLN A 7 -31.62 -29.86 -47.39
C GLN A 7 -31.71 -29.90 -45.86
N HIS A 8 -30.92 -30.83 -45.35
CA HIS A 8 -30.76 -31.27 -43.97
C HIS A 8 -30.28 -30.15 -43.04
N VAL A 9 -30.84 -30.08 -41.83
CA VAL A 9 -30.26 -29.35 -40.71
C VAL A 9 -29.51 -30.38 -39.86
N VAL A 10 -28.18 -30.40 -40.01
CA VAL A 10 -27.26 -31.10 -39.12
C VAL A 10 -27.02 -30.19 -37.92
N SER A 11 -27.40 -30.68 -36.73
CA SER A 11 -27.16 -30.01 -35.45
C SER A 11 -25.71 -30.23 -35.02
N SER A 12 -24.89 -29.19 -35.11
CA SER A 12 -23.49 -29.21 -34.65
C SER A 12 -23.41 -28.67 -33.23
N ILE A 13 -22.96 -29.53 -32.31
CA ILE A 13 -22.62 -29.22 -30.92
C ILE A 13 -21.39 -28.31 -30.91
N ALA A 14 -21.55 -27.05 -30.55
CA ALA A 14 -20.44 -26.15 -30.25
C ALA A 14 -20.04 -26.33 -28.77
N GLY A 15 -18.94 -27.05 -28.54
CA GLY A 15 -18.30 -27.11 -27.24
C GLY A 15 -17.71 -25.75 -26.86
N ILE A 16 -18.14 -25.21 -25.74
CA ILE A 16 -17.55 -24.01 -25.13
C ILE A 16 -16.22 -24.42 -24.53
N ILE A 17 -15.12 -24.11 -25.23
CA ILE A 17 -13.78 -24.15 -24.67
C ILE A 17 -13.63 -22.86 -23.86
N THR A 18 -13.82 -22.96 -22.54
CA THR A 18 -13.39 -21.90 -21.61
C THR A 18 -11.87 -21.86 -21.65
N CYS A 19 -11.34 -20.88 -22.37
CA CYS A 19 -9.92 -20.56 -22.36
C CYS A 19 -9.63 -19.88 -21.01
N SER A 20 -9.13 -20.66 -20.04
CA SER A 20 -8.57 -20.11 -18.81
C SER A 20 -7.34 -19.30 -19.18
N SER A 21 -7.46 -17.98 -19.21
CA SER A 21 -6.32 -17.09 -19.42
C SER A 21 -5.43 -17.14 -18.19
N MET A 22 -4.34 -17.92 -18.27
CA MET A 22 -3.20 -17.75 -17.37
C MET A 22 -2.65 -16.35 -17.63
N ALA A 23 -2.68 -15.48 -16.61
CA ALA A 23 -2.02 -14.18 -16.67
C ALA A 23 -0.51 -14.41 -16.80
N LEU A 24 0.03 -14.13 -17.98
CA LEU A 24 1.48 -14.06 -18.20
C LEU A 24 1.92 -12.65 -17.80
N ALA A 25 2.96 -12.55 -16.96
CA ALA A 25 3.68 -11.29 -16.74
C ALA A 25 4.15 -10.77 -18.11
N GLU A 26 3.66 -9.59 -18.50
CA GLU A 26 3.90 -9.06 -19.84
C GLU A 26 5.27 -8.39 -19.88
N GLN A 27 6.26 -9.07 -20.47
CA GLN A 27 7.59 -8.50 -20.67
C GLN A 27 7.49 -7.24 -21.52
N THR A 28 8.06 -6.14 -21.01
CA THR A 28 8.05 -4.83 -21.63
C THR A 28 9.46 -4.47 -22.10
N THR A 29 9.55 -3.90 -23.30
CA THR A 29 10.82 -3.44 -23.89
C THR A 29 10.97 -1.94 -23.73
N PHE A 30 12.12 -1.52 -23.19
CA PHE A 30 12.54 -0.14 -23.04
C PHE A 30 13.73 0.12 -23.96
N ARG A 31 13.66 1.17 -24.79
CA ARG A 31 14.70 1.52 -25.75
C ARG A 31 15.26 2.89 -25.43
N SER A 32 16.58 3.00 -25.33
CA SER A 32 17.22 4.31 -25.17
C SER A 32 17.01 5.18 -26.41
N HIS A 33 16.84 6.49 -26.22
CA HIS A 33 16.66 7.45 -27.31
C HIS A 33 17.84 7.52 -28.28
N ASP A 34 19.05 7.20 -27.81
CA ASP A 34 20.24 7.12 -28.66
C ASP A 34 20.31 5.83 -29.51
N GLY A 35 19.33 4.92 -29.32
CA GLY A 35 19.22 3.66 -30.04
C GLY A 35 20.28 2.61 -29.68
N GLY A 36 21.14 2.88 -28.69
CA GLY A 36 22.27 2.03 -28.34
C GLY A 36 21.97 0.95 -27.29
N LEU A 37 20.81 1.06 -26.62
CA LEU A 37 20.47 0.21 -25.47
C LEU A 37 19.00 -0.25 -25.56
N GLU A 38 18.81 -1.57 -25.45
CA GLU A 38 17.51 -2.22 -25.36
C GLU A 38 17.46 -3.03 -24.07
N ILE A 39 16.46 -2.77 -23.25
CA ILE A 39 16.27 -3.37 -21.94
C ILE A 39 14.92 -4.08 -21.97
N VAL A 40 14.90 -5.35 -21.60
CA VAL A 40 13.68 -6.17 -21.57
C VAL A 40 13.45 -6.62 -20.13
N GLY A 41 12.25 -6.41 -19.61
CA GLY A 41 11.89 -6.82 -18.27
C GLY A 41 10.43 -6.56 -17.92
N GLU A 42 10.03 -6.93 -16.72
CA GLU A 42 8.69 -6.70 -16.19
C GLU A 42 8.61 -5.29 -15.60
N LEU A 43 7.63 -4.49 -16.02
CA LEU A 43 7.40 -3.18 -15.43
C LEU A 43 6.74 -3.36 -14.06
N ILE A 44 7.48 -3.08 -12.99
CA ILE A 44 7.00 -3.16 -11.61
C ILE A 44 6.26 -1.88 -11.23
N SER A 45 6.81 -0.73 -11.59
CA SER A 45 6.13 0.56 -11.41
C SER A 45 6.56 1.58 -12.44
N SER A 46 5.61 2.40 -12.86
CA SER A 46 5.84 3.63 -13.61
C SER A 46 5.38 4.75 -12.69
N SER A 47 6.32 5.50 -12.12
CA SER A 47 5.98 6.61 -11.23
C SER A 47 6.98 7.74 -11.40
N GLY A 48 6.45 8.93 -11.67
CA GLY A 48 7.26 10.11 -11.87
C GLY A 48 8.10 10.09 -13.14
N ASP A 49 9.40 10.33 -13.00
CA ASP A 49 10.37 10.46 -14.12
C ASP A 49 11.05 9.12 -14.41
N ASN A 50 10.62 8.02 -13.76
CA ASN A 50 11.30 6.74 -13.82
C ASN A 50 10.35 5.55 -14.08
N TYR A 51 10.88 4.52 -14.74
CA TYR A 51 10.35 3.16 -14.76
C TYR A 51 11.18 2.29 -13.81
N VAL A 52 10.53 1.52 -12.95
CA VAL A 52 11.14 0.44 -12.18
C VAL A 52 10.85 -0.86 -12.91
N VAL A 53 11.90 -1.49 -13.42
CA VAL A 53 11.81 -2.66 -14.29
C VAL A 53 12.56 -3.81 -13.63
N ASP A 54 11.89 -4.95 -13.44
CA ASP A 54 12.55 -6.16 -13.00
C ASP A 54 13.11 -6.91 -14.21
N THR A 55 14.40 -7.20 -14.17
CA THR A 55 15.12 -7.87 -15.26
C THR A 55 15.88 -9.07 -14.71
N ASP A 56 16.40 -9.91 -15.60
CA ASP A 56 17.25 -11.04 -15.20
C ASP A 56 18.54 -10.62 -14.49
N LEU A 57 18.91 -9.33 -14.56
CA LEU A 57 20.05 -8.72 -13.87
C LEU A 57 19.67 -8.07 -12.53
N GLY A 58 18.40 -8.15 -12.15
CA GLY A 58 17.80 -7.49 -11.00
C GLY A 58 17.02 -6.23 -11.37
N ARG A 59 16.56 -5.53 -10.34
CA ARG A 59 15.70 -4.36 -10.46
C ARG A 59 16.47 -3.15 -10.97
N LEU A 60 16.05 -2.61 -12.11
CA LEU A 60 16.61 -1.45 -12.77
C LEU A 60 15.67 -0.25 -12.66
N ASN A 61 16.25 0.94 -12.55
CA ASN A 61 15.54 2.21 -12.48
C ASN A 61 15.92 3.04 -13.72
N LEU A 62 14.97 3.24 -14.63
CA LEU A 62 15.18 3.86 -15.94
C LEU A 62 14.51 5.22 -16.00
N ARG A 63 15.23 6.27 -16.40
CA ARG A 63 14.63 7.60 -16.59
C ARG A 63 13.75 7.62 -17.84
N LYS A 64 12.52 8.09 -17.71
CA LYS A 64 11.54 8.19 -18.80
C LYS A 64 11.99 9.16 -19.90
N GLU A 65 12.84 10.14 -19.57
CA GLU A 65 13.42 11.05 -20.56
C GLU A 65 14.56 10.43 -21.36
N GLU A 66 15.09 9.29 -20.93
CA GLU A 66 16.21 8.59 -21.57
C GLU A 66 15.73 7.35 -22.35
N VAL A 67 14.54 6.84 -22.06
CA VAL A 67 14.01 5.61 -22.67
C VAL A 67 12.56 5.75 -23.17
N THR A 68 12.29 5.21 -24.36
CA THR A 68 10.94 5.00 -24.88
C THR A 68 10.39 3.65 -24.44
N CYS A 69 9.11 3.62 -24.04
CA CYS A 69 8.37 2.40 -23.76
C CYS A 69 7.09 2.35 -24.61
N ASP A 70 6.91 1.28 -25.38
CA ASP A 70 5.80 1.13 -26.33
C ASP A 70 4.61 0.30 -25.77
N ALA A 71 4.73 -0.25 -24.56
CA ALA A 71 3.71 -1.12 -23.97
C ALA A 71 2.51 -0.36 -23.40
N ALA A 72 1.35 -1.04 -23.33
CA ALA A 72 0.14 -0.49 -22.69
C ALA A 72 0.34 -0.17 -21.20
N ALA A 73 1.17 -0.96 -20.51
CA ALA A 73 1.50 -0.76 -19.10
C ALA A 73 2.27 0.54 -18.83
N CYS A 74 2.99 1.09 -19.82
CA CYS A 74 3.69 2.38 -19.70
C CYS A 74 2.78 3.59 -19.96
N ARG A 75 1.56 3.37 -20.47
CA ARG A 75 0.58 4.42 -20.74
C ARG A 75 -0.30 4.75 -19.52
N SER A 76 -0.11 4.07 -18.39
CA SER A 76 -0.95 4.19 -17.18
C SER A 76 -0.77 5.50 -16.39
N ASP A 77 0.29 6.29 -16.65
CA ASP A 77 0.54 7.53 -15.91
C ASP A 77 -0.17 8.77 -16.48
N SER A 78 -0.76 8.71 -17.68
CA SER A 78 -1.21 9.93 -18.37
C SER A 78 -2.71 10.06 -18.63
N SER A 79 -3.52 9.01 -18.52
CA SER A 79 -4.96 9.12 -18.80
C SER A 79 -5.86 9.24 -17.57
N GLU A 80 -5.52 8.64 -16.43
CA GLU A 80 -6.39 8.67 -15.24
C GLU A 80 -6.16 9.92 -14.37
N ALA A 81 -4.92 10.41 -14.26
CA ALA A 81 -4.58 11.56 -13.42
C ALA A 81 -4.81 12.93 -14.07
N GLN A 82 -5.07 12.99 -15.39
CA GLN A 82 -5.25 14.25 -16.13
C GLN A 82 -6.70 14.76 -16.18
N GLU A 83 -7.67 13.97 -15.71
CA GLU A 83 -9.10 14.31 -15.79
C GLU A 83 -9.73 14.64 -14.42
N GLN A 84 -8.93 14.64 -13.35
CA GLN A 84 -9.42 14.71 -11.97
C GLN A 84 -9.04 16.02 -11.31
N ASP A 85 -9.98 16.63 -10.58
CA ASP A 85 -9.79 17.95 -9.97
C ASP A 85 -8.73 17.93 -8.85
N LEU A 86 -8.63 16.81 -8.13
CA LEU A 86 -7.67 16.62 -7.04
C LEU A 86 -7.04 15.22 -7.12
N VAL A 87 -5.74 15.14 -6.88
CA VAL A 87 -5.00 13.87 -6.81
C VAL A 87 -4.30 13.72 -5.47
N LEU A 88 -4.59 12.64 -4.76
CA LEU A 88 -3.95 12.24 -3.52
C LEU A 88 -3.06 11.03 -3.78
N PHE A 89 -1.85 11.01 -3.22
CA PHE A 89 -0.90 9.91 -3.46
C PHE A 89 0.01 9.69 -2.25
N GLY A 90 0.58 8.50 -2.15
CA GLY A 90 1.45 8.11 -1.05
C GLY A 90 0.77 7.08 -0.14
N SER A 91 1.00 7.18 1.16
CA SER A 91 0.61 6.18 2.18
C SER A 91 -0.59 5.30 1.83
N GLN A 92 -0.31 4.01 1.59
CA GLN A 92 -1.31 2.95 1.37
C GLN A 92 -2.39 2.95 2.45
N THR A 93 -1.99 3.00 3.73
CA THR A 93 -2.92 2.97 4.86
C THR A 93 -3.88 4.16 4.84
N ILE A 94 -3.38 5.37 4.59
CA ILE A 94 -4.23 6.56 4.49
C ILE A 94 -5.13 6.46 3.25
N GLY A 95 -4.56 6.10 2.10
CA GLY A 95 -5.26 6.03 0.83
C GLY A 95 -6.36 4.98 0.79
N SER A 96 -6.10 3.76 1.23
CA SER A 96 -7.05 2.64 1.14
C SER A 96 -8.04 2.58 2.29
N SER A 97 -7.65 2.98 3.50
CA SER A 97 -8.49 2.80 4.69
C SER A 97 -9.20 4.09 5.14
N ILE A 98 -8.54 5.25 5.01
CA ILE A 98 -9.03 6.51 5.57
C ILE A 98 -9.73 7.37 4.51
N MET A 99 -9.11 7.55 3.34
CA MET A 99 -9.62 8.45 2.31
C MET A 99 -11.04 8.12 1.84
N PRO A 100 -11.45 6.86 1.61
CA PRO A 100 -12.83 6.56 1.21
C PRO A 100 -13.88 7.11 2.18
N ILE A 101 -13.61 7.00 3.48
CA ILE A 101 -14.51 7.47 4.53
C ILE A 101 -14.49 8.99 4.62
N LEU A 102 -13.31 9.61 4.52
CA LEU A 102 -13.18 11.06 4.54
C LEU A 102 -13.85 11.72 3.33
N LEU A 103 -13.71 11.13 2.13
CA LEU A 103 -14.33 11.64 0.92
C LEU A 103 -15.85 11.52 0.97
N ALA A 104 -16.37 10.40 1.47
CA ALA A 104 -17.81 10.24 1.72
C ALA A 104 -18.34 11.27 2.75
N GLY A 105 -17.62 11.47 3.86
CA GLY A 105 -17.98 12.46 4.87
C GLY A 105 -17.92 13.89 4.35
N TYR A 106 -16.91 14.21 3.53
CA TYR A 106 -16.76 15.51 2.88
C TYR A 106 -17.90 15.78 1.89
N ALA A 107 -18.30 14.79 1.08
CA ALA A 107 -19.46 14.92 0.20
C ALA A 107 -20.74 15.20 1.00
N GLY A 108 -20.97 14.47 2.10
CA GLY A 108 -22.11 14.75 2.99
C GLY A 108 -22.11 16.17 3.58
N HIS A 109 -20.93 16.72 3.90
CA HIS A 109 -20.80 18.11 4.33
C HIS A 109 -21.19 19.12 3.24
N LEU A 110 -20.99 18.77 1.96
CA LEU A 110 -21.35 19.57 0.80
C LEU A 110 -22.80 19.35 0.31
N GLU A 111 -23.61 18.59 1.04
CA GLU A 111 -24.96 18.17 0.58
C GLU A 111 -24.89 17.40 -0.77
N ALA A 112 -23.82 16.61 -0.93
CA ALA A 112 -23.50 15.85 -2.13
C ALA A 112 -23.47 14.33 -1.84
N GLU A 113 -23.61 13.54 -2.89
CA GLU A 113 -23.32 12.10 -2.86
C GLU A 113 -21.92 11.83 -3.44
N ALA A 114 -21.18 10.93 -2.81
CA ALA A 114 -19.90 10.44 -3.33
C ALA A 114 -20.04 9.02 -3.85
N SER A 115 -19.71 8.80 -5.13
CA SER A 115 -19.46 7.47 -5.68
C SER A 115 -17.97 7.16 -5.55
N VAL A 116 -17.61 6.21 -4.70
CA VAL A 116 -16.22 5.78 -4.48
C VAL A 116 -16.01 4.43 -5.13
N GLU A 117 -15.18 4.39 -6.16
CA GLU A 117 -14.87 3.18 -6.92
C GLU A 117 -13.40 2.84 -6.78
N THR A 118 -13.10 1.59 -6.44
CA THR A 118 -11.73 1.07 -6.40
C THR A 118 -11.45 0.28 -7.68
N ASN A 119 -10.37 0.63 -8.38
CA ASN A 119 -9.87 -0.13 -9.50
C ASN A 119 -9.18 -1.41 -8.97
N GLU A 120 -9.75 -2.57 -9.25
CA GLU A 120 -9.23 -3.85 -8.74
C GLU A 120 -7.81 -4.19 -9.23
N ARG A 121 -7.34 -3.57 -10.32
CA ARG A 121 -6.02 -3.84 -10.89
C ARG A 121 -4.93 -2.92 -10.35
N SER A 122 -5.24 -1.63 -10.20
CA SER A 122 -4.27 -0.63 -9.74
C SER A 122 -4.40 -0.28 -8.26
N GLU A 123 -5.47 -0.74 -7.59
CA GLU A 123 -5.89 -0.33 -6.25
C GLU A 123 -6.14 1.18 -6.09
N ASN A 124 -6.13 1.93 -7.21
CA ASN A 124 -6.49 3.34 -7.23
C ASN A 124 -7.96 3.50 -6.89
N ILE A 125 -8.29 4.60 -6.23
CA ILE A 125 -9.65 4.91 -5.82
C ILE A 125 -10.06 6.20 -6.49
N VAL A 126 -11.18 6.18 -7.21
CA VAL A 126 -11.77 7.37 -7.81
C VAL A 126 -13.03 7.70 -7.03
N ALA A 127 -13.10 8.93 -6.52
CA ALA A 127 -14.29 9.47 -5.89
C ALA A 127 -14.85 10.60 -6.75
N SER A 128 -16.09 10.45 -7.20
CA SER A 128 -16.83 11.50 -7.90
C SER A 128 -17.91 12.07 -6.98
N LEU A 129 -18.00 13.39 -6.90
CA LEU A 129 -18.95 14.09 -6.04
C LEU A 129 -20.02 14.76 -6.90
N VAL A 130 -21.28 14.48 -6.61
CA VAL A 130 -22.45 15.02 -7.31
C VAL A 130 -23.39 15.66 -6.31
N GLY A 131 -23.80 16.91 -6.56
CA GLY A 131 -24.65 17.67 -5.63
C GLY A 131 -26.07 17.13 -5.51
N GLU A 132 -26.85 17.72 -4.61
CA GLU A 132 -28.25 17.38 -4.36
C GLU A 132 -28.48 15.88 -4.15
N GLU A 133 -27.65 15.26 -3.29
CA GLU A 133 -27.69 13.82 -3.02
C GLU A 133 -27.62 12.95 -4.30
N GLY A 134 -26.77 13.32 -5.26
CA GLY A 134 -26.52 12.52 -6.47
C GLY A 134 -27.38 12.85 -7.68
N PHE A 135 -28.34 13.77 -7.56
CA PHE A 135 -29.21 14.20 -8.66
C PHE A 135 -28.84 15.56 -9.29
N GLY A 136 -27.89 16.26 -8.69
CA GLY A 136 -27.45 17.60 -9.10
C GLY A 136 -26.28 17.59 -10.08
N ASP A 137 -25.62 18.74 -10.20
CA ASP A 137 -24.44 18.90 -11.04
C ASP A 137 -23.19 18.24 -10.43
N PRO A 138 -22.23 17.79 -11.27
CA PRO A 138 -20.91 17.37 -10.79
C PRO A 138 -20.22 18.50 -10.02
N ILE A 139 -19.78 18.21 -8.80
CA ILE A 139 -19.05 19.17 -7.95
C ILE A 139 -17.55 19.06 -8.19
N GLY A 140 -17.07 17.82 -8.36
CA GLY A 140 -15.70 17.55 -8.72
C GLY A 140 -15.31 16.11 -8.45
N SER A 141 -14.05 15.80 -8.72
CA SER A 141 -13.56 14.43 -8.61
C SER A 141 -12.15 14.33 -8.03
N VAL A 142 -11.92 13.21 -7.36
CA VAL A 142 -10.73 12.96 -6.56
C VAL A 142 -10.16 11.60 -6.92
N LEU A 143 -8.90 11.57 -7.36
CA LEU A 143 -8.13 10.34 -7.54
C LEU A 143 -7.23 10.12 -6.33
N VAL A 144 -7.38 8.98 -5.67
CA VAL A 144 -6.46 8.51 -4.64
C VAL A 144 -5.60 7.40 -5.24
N VAL A 145 -4.28 7.55 -5.12
CA VAL A 145 -3.28 6.60 -5.57
C VAL A 145 -2.53 6.07 -4.34
N PRO A 146 -3.03 4.99 -3.71
CA PRO A 146 -2.31 4.31 -2.64
C PRO A 146 -0.94 3.82 -3.12
N SER A 147 0.11 4.13 -2.37
CA SER A 147 1.50 3.72 -2.64
C SER A 147 2.34 3.79 -1.34
N LEU A 148 3.66 3.94 -1.45
CA LEU A 148 4.53 4.09 -0.29
C LEU A 148 4.49 5.53 0.26
N SER A 149 4.70 5.68 1.57
CA SER A 149 4.77 7.00 2.21
C SER A 149 5.92 7.87 1.70
N ASP A 150 6.96 7.25 1.14
CA ASP A 150 8.12 7.92 0.53
C ASP A 150 7.77 8.54 -0.83
N ASP A 151 6.77 8.03 -1.53
CA ASP A 151 6.34 8.55 -2.83
C ASP A 151 5.59 9.89 -2.69
N ALA A 152 5.14 10.24 -1.48
CA ALA A 152 4.34 11.43 -1.20
C ALA A 152 5.10 12.75 -1.42
N PHE A 153 6.40 12.80 -1.18
CA PHE A 153 7.14 14.06 -1.28
C PHE A 153 7.63 14.34 -2.71
N PRO A 154 8.25 13.38 -3.43
CA PRO A 154 8.68 13.61 -4.80
C PRO A 154 7.53 13.96 -5.75
N ASN A 155 6.33 13.40 -5.52
CA ASN A 155 5.18 13.61 -6.41
C ASN A 155 4.48 14.96 -6.22
N LEU A 156 4.70 15.66 -5.09
CA LEU A 156 4.24 17.04 -4.90
C LEU A 156 4.93 18.04 -5.86
N ARG A 157 6.04 17.65 -6.48
CA ARG A 157 6.76 18.49 -7.45
C ARG A 157 6.10 18.57 -8.83
N ARG A 158 5.04 17.80 -9.10
CA ARG A 158 4.59 17.53 -10.48
C ARG A 158 3.31 18.26 -10.89
N ALA A 159 2.51 18.78 -9.97
CA ALA A 159 1.30 19.55 -10.27
C ALA A 159 0.77 20.30 -9.02
N SER A 160 -0.06 21.32 -9.22
CA SER A 160 -0.65 22.11 -8.13
C SER A 160 -1.92 21.51 -7.51
N ASN A 161 -2.57 20.54 -8.17
CA ASN A 161 -3.79 19.90 -7.70
C ASN A 161 -3.51 18.62 -6.88
N LYS A 162 -2.41 18.61 -6.14
CA LYS A 162 -1.81 17.41 -5.57
C LYS A 162 -1.68 17.50 -4.05
N ILE A 163 -2.08 16.44 -3.34
CA ILE A 163 -1.87 16.28 -1.90
C ILE A 163 -1.08 14.99 -1.66
N GLY A 164 0.04 15.12 -0.94
CA GLY A 164 0.84 13.99 -0.51
C GLY A 164 0.32 13.43 0.82
N MET A 165 0.11 12.12 0.89
CA MET A 165 -0.29 11.39 2.09
C MET A 165 0.91 10.63 2.63
N SER A 166 1.28 10.83 3.89
CA SER A 166 2.42 10.12 4.49
C SER A 166 2.11 9.66 5.91
N SER A 167 2.54 8.44 6.24
CA SER A 167 2.48 7.87 7.59
C SER A 167 3.72 8.15 8.44
N ARG A 168 4.71 8.84 7.85
CA ARG A 168 5.92 9.32 8.53
C ARG A 168 6.05 10.83 8.38
N ARG A 169 6.93 11.42 9.18
CA ARG A 169 7.31 12.83 9.01
C ARG A 169 8.19 12.99 7.77
N ILE A 170 8.07 14.15 7.15
CA ILE A 170 8.99 14.57 6.09
C ILE A 170 10.41 14.67 6.65
N THR A 171 11.40 14.23 5.88
CA THR A 171 12.80 14.41 6.24
C THR A 171 13.27 15.84 5.99
N ARG A 172 14.41 16.22 6.56
CA ARG A 172 15.01 17.54 6.31
C ARG A 172 15.31 17.75 4.83
N ASP A 173 15.88 16.75 4.16
CA ASP A 173 16.33 16.89 2.78
C ASP A 173 15.13 17.02 1.83
N GLU A 174 14.09 16.20 2.01
CA GLU A 174 12.82 16.32 1.27
C GLU A 174 12.16 17.69 1.46
N ALA A 175 12.15 18.22 2.69
CA ALA A 175 11.58 19.52 2.99
C ALA A 175 12.36 20.67 2.31
N VAL A 176 13.69 20.57 2.27
CA VAL A 176 14.55 21.54 1.59
C VAL A 176 14.30 21.51 0.09
N GLU A 177 14.22 20.32 -0.51
CA GLU A 177 13.95 20.15 -1.94
C GLU A 177 12.59 20.72 -2.34
N LEU A 178 11.52 20.40 -1.61
CA LEU A 178 10.18 20.92 -1.89
C LEU A 178 10.10 22.44 -1.73
N ARG A 179 10.80 22.99 -0.74
CA ARG A 179 10.90 24.45 -0.56
C ARG A 179 11.62 25.11 -1.74
N GLN A 180 12.71 24.53 -2.24
CA GLN A 180 13.43 25.04 -3.41
C GLN A 180 12.57 24.97 -4.68
N PHE A 181 11.71 23.95 -4.78
CA PHE A 181 10.75 23.82 -5.87
C PHE A 181 9.60 24.84 -5.81
N GLY A 182 9.42 25.53 -4.67
CA GLY A 182 8.37 26.54 -4.50
C GLY A 182 7.07 25.98 -3.92
N ALA A 183 7.06 24.74 -3.43
CA ALA A 183 5.90 24.15 -2.74
C ALA A 183 5.65 24.77 -1.34
N GLY A 184 6.52 25.68 -0.89
CA GLY A 184 6.43 26.31 0.43
C GLY A 184 7.11 25.48 1.52
N SER A 185 6.76 25.76 2.77
CA SER A 185 7.33 25.06 3.94
C SER A 185 6.43 23.87 4.31
N MET A 186 6.87 22.65 4.05
CA MET A 186 6.13 21.41 4.36
C MET A 186 6.04 21.09 5.86
N VAL A 187 6.61 21.93 6.72
CA VAL A 187 6.48 21.85 8.18
C VAL A 187 5.62 23.00 8.74
N ASP A 188 5.06 23.82 7.85
CA ASP A 188 4.07 24.82 8.22
C ASP A 188 2.70 24.17 8.36
N VAL A 189 1.92 24.61 9.35
CA VAL A 189 0.58 24.10 9.65
C VAL A 189 -0.43 24.34 8.51
N THR A 190 -0.13 25.24 7.57
CA THR A 190 -0.96 25.44 6.38
C THR A 190 -0.66 24.43 5.26
N ASN A 191 0.46 23.70 5.35
CA ASN A 191 0.89 22.75 4.33
C ASN A 191 0.96 21.30 4.87
N GLU A 192 1.07 21.11 6.19
CA GLU A 192 1.00 19.81 6.87
C GLU A 192 -0.27 19.73 7.72
N HIS A 193 -1.10 18.72 7.46
CA HIS A 193 -2.31 18.46 8.21
C HIS A 193 -2.29 17.07 8.82
N PHE A 194 -2.39 17.00 10.15
CA PHE A 194 -2.54 15.73 10.85
C PHE A 194 -3.95 15.19 10.66
N LEU A 195 -4.07 14.04 10.02
CA LEU A 195 -5.36 13.35 9.85
C LEU A 195 -5.72 12.52 11.09
N ALA A 196 -4.76 11.72 11.56
CA ALA A 196 -4.93 10.82 12.69
C ALA A 196 -3.59 10.52 13.35
N VAL A 197 -3.64 10.03 14.59
CA VAL A 197 -2.51 9.40 15.26
C VAL A 197 -2.88 7.94 15.48
N ASP A 198 -2.01 7.05 15.02
CA ASP A 198 -2.15 5.61 15.22
C ASP A 198 -1.09 5.11 16.20
N ASN A 199 -1.45 4.09 16.96
CA ASN A 199 -0.58 3.45 17.94
C ASN A 199 -0.20 2.06 17.45
N LEU A 200 1.09 1.70 17.56
CA LEU A 200 1.51 0.31 17.43
C LEU A 200 1.22 -0.43 18.72
N VAL A 201 0.57 -1.57 18.59
CA VAL A 201 0.14 -2.42 19.70
C VAL A 201 0.79 -3.78 19.56
N LEU A 202 1.41 -4.27 20.63
CA LEU A 202 1.82 -5.67 20.69
C LEU A 202 0.58 -6.54 20.86
N VAL A 203 0.51 -7.62 20.11
CA VAL A 203 -0.60 -8.56 20.15
C VAL A 203 -0.10 -9.98 20.39
N ALA A 204 -0.85 -10.74 21.17
CA ALA A 204 -0.63 -12.17 21.38
C ALA A 204 -1.95 -12.93 21.28
N HIS A 205 -1.88 -14.25 21.31
CA HIS A 205 -3.05 -15.11 21.30
C HIS A 205 -4.03 -14.75 22.44
N PRO A 206 -5.36 -14.78 22.21
CA PRO A 206 -6.37 -14.43 23.22
C PRO A 206 -6.26 -15.15 24.56
N GLU A 207 -5.82 -16.41 24.53
CA GLU A 207 -5.66 -17.25 25.72
C GLU A 207 -4.27 -17.15 26.35
N ASN A 208 -3.35 -16.36 25.80
CA ASN A 208 -2.05 -16.16 26.43
C ASN A 208 -2.26 -15.43 27.77
N PRO A 209 -1.75 -15.92 28.91
CA PRO A 209 -1.97 -15.28 30.22
C PRO A 209 -1.11 -14.06 30.48
N VAL A 210 -0.14 -13.73 29.61
CA VAL A 210 0.73 -12.55 29.78
C VAL A 210 -0.02 -11.30 29.29
N ASP A 211 -0.32 -10.38 30.19
CA ASP A 211 -1.04 -9.13 29.89
C ASP A 211 -0.11 -7.93 29.73
N GLU A 212 1.07 -8.00 30.35
CA GLU A 212 2.04 -6.91 30.42
C GLU A 212 3.43 -7.41 30.10
N LEU A 213 4.19 -6.60 29.36
CA LEU A 213 5.62 -6.79 29.14
C LEU A 213 6.34 -5.48 29.42
N THR A 214 7.50 -5.56 30.06
CA THR A 214 8.44 -4.42 30.07
C THR A 214 9.01 -4.20 28.67
N LEU A 215 9.45 -2.97 28.38
CA LEU A 215 10.09 -2.65 27.10
C LEU A 215 11.32 -3.55 26.83
N ASP A 216 12.09 -3.88 27.88
CA ASP A 216 13.26 -4.74 27.75
C ASP A 216 12.88 -6.20 27.45
N GLN A 217 11.77 -6.70 28.01
CA GLN A 217 11.25 -8.02 27.67
C GLN A 217 10.75 -8.07 26.23
N ALA A 218 10.00 -7.06 25.78
CA ALA A 218 9.60 -6.96 24.38
C ALA A 218 10.83 -6.94 23.46
N ARG A 219 11.83 -6.12 23.78
CA ARG A 219 13.10 -6.08 23.03
C ARG A 219 13.78 -7.43 22.97
N GLY A 220 13.89 -8.13 24.10
CA GLY A 220 14.48 -9.46 24.19
C GLY A 220 13.73 -10.51 23.37
N ILE A 221 12.40 -10.45 23.33
CA ILE A 221 11.57 -11.34 22.52
C ILE A 221 11.84 -11.13 21.03
N PHE A 222 11.70 -9.89 20.56
CA PHE A 222 11.86 -9.58 19.14
C PHE A 222 13.32 -9.73 18.65
N ALA A 223 14.31 -9.59 19.55
CA ALA A 223 15.72 -9.91 19.27
C ALA A 223 16.06 -11.41 19.35
N GLY A 224 15.14 -12.27 19.83
CA GLY A 224 15.37 -13.71 19.97
C GLY A 224 16.20 -14.11 21.19
N GLU A 225 16.42 -13.18 22.13
CA GLU A 225 17.09 -13.43 23.42
C GLU A 225 16.12 -14.11 24.41
N ILE A 226 14.82 -13.79 24.30
CA ILE A 226 13.73 -14.45 25.02
C ILE A 226 12.96 -15.31 24.00
N THR A 227 12.99 -16.62 24.19
CA THR A 227 12.47 -17.59 23.20
C THR A 227 11.32 -18.44 23.72
N ASN A 228 10.95 -18.28 25.00
CA ASN A 228 9.85 -19.02 25.63
C ASN A 228 9.05 -18.13 26.58
N TRP A 229 7.73 -18.23 26.52
CA TRP A 229 6.79 -17.43 27.31
C TRP A 229 7.00 -17.56 28.83
N ARG A 230 7.50 -18.69 29.32
CA ARG A 230 7.81 -18.89 30.75
C ARG A 230 8.86 -17.92 31.29
N GLN A 231 9.72 -17.37 30.43
CA GLN A 231 10.74 -16.39 30.81
C GLN A 231 10.12 -15.03 31.17
N VAL A 232 8.87 -14.79 30.78
CA VAL A 232 8.12 -13.56 31.04
C VAL A 232 6.82 -13.82 31.82
N GLY A 233 6.74 -14.96 32.52
CA GLY A 233 5.60 -15.29 33.38
C GLY A 233 4.43 -15.99 32.68
N GLY A 234 4.60 -16.39 31.42
CA GLY A 234 3.62 -17.15 30.66
C GLY A 234 3.76 -18.68 30.76
N PRO A 235 3.06 -19.43 29.89
CA PRO A 235 3.16 -20.89 29.84
C PRO A 235 4.53 -21.37 29.32
N ASP A 236 4.87 -22.64 29.56
CA ASP A 236 6.05 -23.26 28.93
C ASP A 236 5.76 -23.56 27.45
N LEU A 237 5.88 -22.52 26.64
CA LEU A 237 5.58 -22.52 25.21
C LEU A 237 6.63 -21.67 24.48
N PRO A 238 7.22 -22.17 23.37
CA PRO A 238 8.13 -21.37 22.56
C PRO A 238 7.42 -20.14 22.01
N ILE A 239 8.17 -19.06 21.79
CA ILE A 239 7.64 -17.82 21.21
C ILE A 239 7.88 -17.85 19.69
N THR A 240 6.81 -17.62 18.93
CA THR A 240 6.88 -17.38 17.49
C THR A 240 6.66 -15.90 17.23
N VAL A 241 7.59 -15.24 16.54
CA VAL A 241 7.44 -13.81 16.21
C VAL A 241 6.81 -13.65 14.83
N ALA A 242 5.64 -13.02 14.78
CA ALA A 242 4.98 -12.55 13.57
C ALA A 242 5.39 -11.10 13.31
N GLN A 243 5.91 -10.81 12.11
CA GLN A 243 6.39 -9.48 11.75
C GLN A 243 5.98 -9.10 10.33
N ARG A 244 6.04 -7.80 10.03
CA ARG A 244 5.83 -7.30 8.68
C ARG A 244 7.04 -7.56 7.78
N GLU A 245 6.78 -7.71 6.49
CA GLU A 245 7.81 -7.89 5.48
C GLU A 245 8.82 -6.71 5.42
N PRO A 246 10.06 -6.94 4.94
CA PRO A 246 11.04 -5.87 4.73
C PRO A 246 10.48 -4.75 3.85
N GLY A 247 10.72 -3.49 4.23
CA GLY A 247 10.18 -2.32 3.53
C GLY A 247 8.82 -1.83 4.02
N SER A 248 8.16 -2.55 4.94
CA SER A 248 6.94 -2.09 5.59
C SER A 248 7.19 -0.87 6.50
N ALA A 249 6.35 0.16 6.36
CA ALA A 249 6.37 1.34 7.24
C ALA A 249 6.09 0.98 8.72
N THR A 250 5.15 0.05 8.96
CA THR A 250 4.84 -0.47 10.29
C THR A 250 6.07 -1.12 10.92
N ARG A 251 6.82 -1.91 10.14
CA ARG A 251 8.07 -2.53 10.59
C ARG A 251 9.12 -1.48 10.93
N SER A 252 9.40 -0.55 10.03
CA SER A 252 10.41 0.49 10.25
C SER A 252 10.09 1.31 11.50
N THR A 253 8.83 1.68 11.69
CA THR A 253 8.38 2.39 12.89
C THR A 253 8.53 1.53 14.14
N PHE A 254 8.17 0.25 14.08
CA PHE A 254 8.32 -0.68 15.21
C PHE A 254 9.78 -0.87 15.63
N GLU A 255 10.67 -1.13 14.66
CA GLU A 255 12.10 -1.31 14.90
C GLU A 255 12.72 -0.03 15.49
N GLU A 256 12.41 1.14 14.94
CA GLU A 256 12.86 2.43 15.47
C GLU A 256 12.39 2.65 16.91
N LYS A 257 11.11 2.35 17.22
CA LYS A 257 10.56 2.54 18.56
C LYS A 257 11.11 1.53 19.58
N LEU A 258 11.36 0.30 19.16
CA LEU A 258 11.78 -0.77 20.07
C LEU A 258 13.29 -0.76 20.32
N PHE A 259 14.10 -0.58 19.27
CA PHE A 259 15.56 -0.68 19.33
C PHE A 259 16.29 0.66 19.17
N GLY A 260 15.61 1.73 18.77
CA GLY A 260 16.28 2.99 18.45
C GLY A 260 17.22 2.84 17.26
N GLN A 261 18.48 3.26 17.41
CA GLN A 261 19.50 3.17 16.35
C GLN A 261 20.24 1.82 16.30
N GLU A 262 20.03 0.93 17.28
CA GLU A 262 20.66 -0.39 17.26
C GLU A 262 19.86 -1.34 16.39
N ILE A 263 20.23 -1.49 15.11
CA ILE A 263 19.61 -2.48 14.23
C ILE A 263 20.12 -3.87 14.66
N LYS A 264 19.35 -4.57 15.48
CA LYS A 264 19.46 -6.02 15.66
C LYS A 264 18.54 -6.71 14.66
N SER A 265 19.05 -7.73 13.97
CA SER A 265 18.20 -8.62 13.18
C SER A 265 17.15 -9.22 14.10
N LEU A 266 15.88 -9.13 13.70
CA LEU A 266 14.78 -9.83 14.36
C LEU A 266 15.04 -11.34 14.31
N ALA A 267 14.54 -12.07 15.32
CA ALA A 267 14.70 -13.51 15.49
C ALA A 267 14.13 -14.33 14.31
N GLN A 268 14.16 -15.66 14.35
CA GLN A 268 13.44 -16.45 13.35
C GLN A 268 11.94 -16.11 13.39
N THR A 269 11.48 -15.47 12.31
CA THR A 269 10.19 -14.79 12.23
C THR A 269 9.42 -15.24 11.01
N THR A 270 8.10 -15.27 11.10
CA THR A 270 7.23 -15.35 9.93
C THR A 270 6.91 -13.93 9.45
N ASN A 271 7.20 -13.64 8.18
CA ASN A 271 6.89 -12.36 7.54
C ASN A 271 5.46 -12.37 6.99
N PHE A 272 4.75 -11.27 7.19
CA PHE A 272 3.38 -11.07 6.72
C PHE A 272 3.27 -9.79 5.87
N PRO A 273 2.43 -9.81 4.83
CA PRO A 273 2.26 -8.67 3.92
C PRO A 273 1.59 -7.47 4.61
N ASP A 274 0.66 -7.72 5.55
CA ASP A 274 -0.16 -6.69 6.19
C ASP A 274 -0.42 -6.99 7.68
N ASP A 275 -0.97 -6.00 8.40
CA ASP A 275 -1.24 -6.11 9.85
C ASP A 275 -2.43 -7.05 10.14
N ALA A 276 -3.41 -7.11 9.24
CA ALA A 276 -4.58 -7.98 9.36
C ALA A 276 -4.18 -9.47 9.40
N THR A 277 -3.26 -9.87 8.52
CA THR A 277 -2.72 -11.24 8.44
C THR A 277 -1.83 -11.58 9.64
N ILE A 278 -1.14 -10.60 10.24
CA ILE A 278 -0.46 -10.79 11.54
C ILE A 278 -1.50 -11.11 12.63
N SER A 279 -2.55 -10.29 12.77
CA SER A 279 -3.58 -10.51 13.77
C SER A 279 -4.29 -11.85 13.61
N ASP A 280 -4.61 -12.24 12.37
CA ASP A 280 -5.20 -13.55 12.09
C ASP A 280 -4.25 -14.71 12.43
N SER A 281 -2.94 -14.56 12.19
CA SER A 281 -1.93 -15.56 12.56
C SER A 281 -1.78 -15.68 14.08
N VAL A 282 -1.68 -14.55 14.78
CA VAL A 282 -1.56 -14.48 16.23
C VAL A 282 -2.80 -15.05 16.93
N TRP A 283 -3.98 -14.85 16.34
CA TRP A 283 -5.22 -15.46 16.82
C TRP A 283 -5.24 -16.99 16.67
N ARG A 284 -4.56 -17.55 15.66
CA ARG A 284 -4.53 -19.02 15.41
C ARG A 284 -3.44 -19.73 16.19
N GLU A 285 -2.33 -19.07 16.47
CA GLU A 285 -1.13 -19.69 17.04
C GLU A 285 -0.90 -19.21 18.48
N ALA A 286 -1.12 -20.10 19.45
CA ALA A 286 -0.97 -19.80 20.87
C ALA A 286 0.44 -19.32 21.28
N SER A 287 1.47 -19.74 20.54
CA SER A 287 2.88 -19.34 20.72
C SER A 287 3.19 -17.95 20.18
N ALA A 288 2.33 -17.39 19.34
CA ALA A 288 2.66 -16.22 18.55
C ALA A 288 2.54 -14.89 19.32
N ILE A 289 3.45 -13.99 18.99
CA ILE A 289 3.41 -12.57 19.32
C ILE A 289 3.69 -11.77 18.05
N GLY A 290 3.00 -10.65 17.88
CA GLY A 290 3.23 -9.72 16.78
C GLY A 290 3.02 -8.28 17.20
N TYR A 291 3.14 -7.38 16.23
CA TYR A 291 2.81 -5.97 16.37
C TYR A 291 1.93 -5.53 15.21
N VAL A 292 0.94 -4.69 15.48
CA VAL A 292 0.00 -4.18 14.49
C VAL A 292 -0.41 -2.75 14.83
N SER A 293 -0.94 -2.03 13.85
CA SER A 293 -1.77 -0.84 14.09
C SER A 293 -2.87 -1.14 15.11
N SER A 294 -3.20 -0.15 15.95
CA SER A 294 -4.29 -0.28 16.92
C SER A 294 -5.65 -0.55 16.25
N ALA A 295 -5.83 -0.14 15.00
CA ALA A 295 -7.03 -0.42 14.22
C ALA A 295 -7.13 -1.91 13.82
N GLU A 296 -6.00 -2.60 13.74
CA GLU A 296 -5.88 -3.97 13.22
C GLU A 296 -5.69 -5.04 14.30
N VAL A 297 -5.81 -4.70 15.59
CA VAL A 297 -5.78 -5.67 16.70
C VAL A 297 -6.78 -6.82 16.47
N ARG A 298 -7.97 -6.50 15.96
CA ARG A 298 -9.03 -7.46 15.60
C ARG A 298 -9.31 -8.45 16.74
N GLY A 299 -9.20 -9.75 16.48
CA GLY A 299 -9.46 -10.80 17.46
C GLY A 299 -8.29 -11.12 18.38
N ALA A 300 -7.10 -10.58 18.13
CA ALA A 300 -5.92 -10.83 18.96
C ALA A 300 -6.00 -10.04 20.28
N LYS A 301 -5.27 -10.49 21.30
CA LYS A 301 -5.23 -9.81 22.59
C LYS A 301 -4.07 -8.80 22.64
N PRO A 302 -4.33 -7.52 22.93
CA PRO A 302 -3.29 -6.54 23.21
C PRO A 302 -2.43 -6.94 24.41
N ILE A 303 -1.13 -6.71 24.31
CA ILE A 303 -0.19 -6.74 25.44
C ILE A 303 0.20 -5.30 25.76
N THR A 304 0.08 -4.93 27.04
CA THR A 304 0.47 -3.61 27.52
C THR A 304 1.98 -3.54 27.69
N ILE A 305 2.61 -2.48 27.18
CA ILE A 305 4.01 -2.18 27.48
C ILE A 305 4.09 -1.29 28.72
N ILE A 306 4.80 -1.76 29.73
CA ILE A 306 5.06 -1.01 30.96
C ILE A 306 6.51 -0.50 31.00
N SER A 307 6.72 0.70 31.54
CA SER A 307 8.05 1.19 31.87
C SER A 307 8.51 0.55 33.17
N SER A 308 9.71 -0.02 33.17
CA SER A 308 10.42 -0.48 34.37
C SER A 308 10.79 0.67 35.31
#